data_AF-A0AAN8GWG6-F1
#
_entry.id   AF-A0AAN8GWG6-F1
#
_cell.length_a   1.000
_cell.length_b   1.000
_cell.length_c   1.000
_cell.angle_alpha   90.00
_cell.angle_beta   90.00
_cell.angle_gamma   90.00
#
_symmetry.space_group_name_H-M   'P 1'
#
loop_
_entity.id
_entity.type
_entity.pdbx_description
1 polymer ?
#
loop_
_entity_poly.entity_id
_entity_poly.type
_entity_poly.pdbx_seq_one_letter_code
_entity_poly.pdbx_strand_id
1 'polypeptide(L)'
;MAFWFCIGVALLLSLWSRAETAGIPDGVLRMECHDRYFMIAVDLSFTGDEPHFEAVDETGAYAITQQYAAQCGYSINVHPLPGHVELRASYFSCQTQNKDDEMFTFNFNLNVTQEGKEVTYPLQDKTCSPSVPWSPREVTCETNYMEVSVRSEVTCPSGTKKDDWNSLKPAHRSTTSDWQVMFQTDDEQLPPINISDARKQGYAFLLTEGRLVFRAPYGQPESFSTEVNGVPVESSTCNYILQTKLGCPHG
;
A
#
# COMPACT_ATOMS: atom_id res chain seq x y z
N MET A 1 59.77 42.33 7.26
CA MET A 1 58.46 42.60 6.65
C MET A 1 57.82 41.29 6.25
N ALA A 2 57.02 40.68 7.13
CA ALA A 2 56.26 39.47 6.82
C ALA A 2 55.25 39.22 7.95
N PHE A 3 54.21 40.06 8.06
CA PHE A 3 53.13 39.81 9.04
C PHE A 3 51.75 40.28 8.57
N TRP A 4 51.55 40.50 7.26
CA TRP A 4 50.31 41.09 6.76
C TRP A 4 49.59 40.31 5.67
N PHE A 5 49.98 39.06 5.43
CA PHE A 5 49.37 38.21 4.40
C PHE A 5 48.48 37.09 4.97
N CYS A 6 48.14 37.13 6.27
CA CYS A 6 47.40 36.06 6.95
C CYS A 6 45.87 36.23 7.00
N ILE A 7 45.28 37.29 6.41
CA ILE A 7 43.86 37.61 6.69
C ILE A 7 42.96 37.49 5.43
N GLY A 8 43.52 37.50 4.22
CA GLY A 8 42.72 37.61 2.98
C GLY A 8 42.14 36.31 2.40
N VAL A 9 42.69 35.14 2.72
CA VAL A 9 42.34 33.88 2.02
C VAL A 9 41.52 32.92 2.88
N ALA A 10 41.49 33.10 4.21
CA ALA A 10 40.72 32.24 5.11
C ALA A 10 39.23 32.62 5.23
N LEU A 11 38.81 33.75 4.67
CA LEU A 11 37.45 34.30 4.82
C LEU A 11 36.46 33.92 3.70
N LEU A 12 36.88 33.12 2.71
CA LEU A 12 36.03 32.73 1.57
C LEU A 12 35.54 31.27 1.60
N LEU A 13 35.78 30.52 2.68
CA LEU A 13 35.39 29.10 2.78
C LEU A 13 34.29 28.79 3.82
N SER A 14 33.68 29.79 4.47
CA SER A 14 32.72 29.56 5.57
C SER A 14 31.24 29.81 5.22
N LEU A 15 30.89 29.90 3.93
CA LEU A 15 29.49 30.03 3.49
C LEU A 15 29.02 28.77 2.76
N TRP A 16 29.19 27.62 3.40
CA TRP A 16 28.25 26.53 3.20
C TRP A 16 27.20 26.65 4.29
N SER A 17 26.19 27.48 4.01
CA SER A 17 24.91 27.38 4.67
C SER A 17 24.44 25.94 4.47
N ARG A 18 24.62 25.10 5.49
CA ARG A 18 23.94 23.82 5.60
C ARG A 18 22.47 24.22 5.62
N ALA A 19 21.79 24.08 4.49
CA ALA A 19 20.34 24.19 4.46
C ALA A 19 19.86 23.13 5.46
N GLU A 20 19.43 23.57 6.64
CA GLU A 20 18.63 22.74 7.52
C GLU A 20 17.40 22.38 6.71
N THR A 21 17.39 21.15 6.17
CA THR A 21 16.15 20.53 5.74
C THR A 21 15.25 20.55 6.96
N ALA A 22 14.18 21.35 6.90
CA ALA A 22 13.18 21.37 7.95
C ALA A 22 12.72 19.92 8.16
N GLY A 23 13.12 19.32 9.27
CA GLY A 23 12.70 17.97 9.64
C GLY A 23 11.29 18.00 10.22
N ILE A 24 10.65 16.84 10.30
CA ILE A 24 9.42 16.70 11.08
C ILE A 24 9.82 16.79 12.57
N PRO A 25 9.17 17.65 13.38
CA PRO A 25 9.44 17.74 14.81
C PRO A 25 9.26 16.39 15.53
N ASP A 26 10.00 16.18 16.62
CA ASP A 26 9.80 15.00 17.44
C ASP A 26 8.40 15.01 18.09
N GLY A 27 7.74 13.86 18.09
CA GLY A 27 6.45 13.66 18.75
C GLY A 27 5.22 13.95 17.89
N VAL A 28 5.35 14.62 16.74
CA VAL A 28 4.20 14.90 15.83
C VAL A 28 3.97 13.82 14.78
N LEU A 29 4.93 12.91 14.60
CA LEU A 29 4.87 11.78 13.68
C LEU A 29 5.10 10.49 14.45
N ARG A 30 4.18 9.55 14.26
CA ARG A 30 4.27 8.19 14.78
C ARG A 30 4.17 7.20 13.63
N MET A 31 5.06 6.22 13.61
CA MET A 31 5.08 5.16 12.62
C MET A 31 5.23 3.82 13.33
N GLU A 32 4.27 2.92 13.13
CA GLU A 32 4.22 1.64 13.87
C GLU A 32 3.84 0.47 12.98
N CYS A 33 4.51 -0.65 13.22
CA CYS A 33 4.13 -1.93 12.66
C CYS A 33 3.12 -2.59 13.61
N HIS A 34 1.88 -2.74 13.15
CA HIS A 34 0.89 -3.58 13.84
C HIS A 34 0.90 -4.99 13.25
N ASP A 35 0.10 -5.91 13.80
CA ASP A 35 0.16 -7.32 13.41
C ASP A 35 -0.09 -7.55 11.91
N ARG A 36 -0.91 -6.72 11.25
CA ARG A 36 -1.34 -6.90 9.85
C ARG A 36 -1.37 -5.63 9.00
N TYR A 37 -0.98 -4.49 9.56
CA TYR A 37 -0.92 -3.22 8.84
C TYR A 37 0.17 -2.32 9.42
N PHE A 38 0.75 -1.48 8.58
CA PHE A 38 1.65 -0.42 8.99
C PHE A 38 0.84 0.86 9.18
N MET A 39 1.13 1.60 10.25
CA MET A 39 0.43 2.82 10.61
C MET A 39 1.38 4.01 10.54
N ILE A 40 0.88 5.12 9.99
CA ILE A 40 1.46 6.45 10.10
C ILE A 40 0.41 7.37 10.70
N ALA A 41 0.69 7.98 11.85
CA ALA A 41 -0.15 9.00 12.45
C ALA A 41 0.62 10.32 12.53
N VAL A 42 -0.01 11.41 12.12
CA VAL A 42 0.59 12.75 12.08
C VAL A 42 -0.37 13.76 12.69
N ASP A 43 0.13 14.59 13.61
CA ASP A 43 -0.69 15.61 14.26
C ASP A 43 -1.18 16.66 13.26
N LEU A 44 -2.48 16.96 13.31
CA LEU A 44 -3.12 17.96 12.45
C LEU A 44 -2.56 19.37 12.69
N SER A 45 -2.06 19.65 13.89
CA SER A 45 -1.38 20.92 14.20
C SER A 45 -0.09 21.12 13.42
N PHE A 46 0.54 20.04 12.94
CA PHE A 46 1.74 20.08 12.12
C PHE A 46 1.41 20.09 10.62
N THR A 47 0.41 19.33 10.20
CA THR A 47 0.10 19.16 8.77
C THR A 47 -0.55 20.38 8.12
N GLY A 48 -1.18 21.25 8.91
CA GLY A 48 -2.06 22.27 8.37
C GLY A 48 -3.29 21.67 7.70
N ASP A 49 -3.88 22.44 6.80
CA ASP A 49 -5.09 22.05 6.08
C ASP A 49 -4.78 21.03 4.97
N GLU A 50 -5.60 19.99 4.90
CA GLU A 50 -5.61 18.96 3.83
C GLU A 50 -4.28 18.22 3.61
N PRO A 51 -3.69 17.56 4.63
CA PRO A 51 -2.60 16.63 4.39
C PRO A 51 -3.00 15.51 3.44
N HIS A 52 -2.07 15.07 2.62
CA HIS A 52 -2.24 13.86 1.84
C HIS A 52 -0.96 13.05 1.77
N PHE A 53 -1.13 11.77 1.42
CA PHE A 53 -0.05 10.81 1.34
C PHE A 53 0.13 10.35 -0.10
N GLU A 54 1.37 10.05 -0.45
CA GLU A 54 1.70 9.30 -1.66
C GLU A 54 2.41 8.01 -1.27
N ALA A 55 2.04 6.90 -1.89
CA ALA A 55 2.81 5.67 -1.82
C ALA A 55 3.93 5.71 -2.86
N VAL A 56 5.15 5.32 -2.49
CA VAL A 56 6.33 5.45 -3.34
C VAL A 56 6.92 4.09 -3.64
N ASP A 57 7.23 3.85 -4.91
CA ASP A 57 8.09 2.75 -5.33
C ASP A 57 9.08 3.20 -6.41
N GLU A 58 9.81 2.26 -6.98
CA GLU A 58 10.78 2.51 -8.06
C GLU A 58 10.19 3.16 -9.33
N THR A 59 8.87 3.06 -9.52
CA THR A 59 8.19 3.57 -10.70
C THR A 59 7.64 4.98 -10.50
N GLY A 60 7.54 5.45 -9.26
CA GLY A 60 7.13 6.82 -8.93
C GLY A 60 6.39 6.95 -7.60
N ALA A 61 5.79 8.13 -7.42
CA ALA A 61 4.91 8.45 -6.30
C ALA A 61 3.45 8.42 -6.76
N TYR A 62 2.60 7.84 -5.93
CA TYR A 62 1.19 7.57 -6.22
C TYR A 62 0.30 8.18 -5.15
N ALA A 63 -0.45 9.22 -5.51
CA ALA A 63 -1.40 9.86 -4.60
C ALA A 63 -2.44 8.87 -4.06
N ILE A 64 -2.54 8.80 -2.73
CA ILE A 64 -3.49 7.92 -2.04
C ILE A 64 -4.86 8.61 -1.97
N THR A 65 -5.59 8.59 -3.08
CA THR A 65 -6.97 9.09 -3.17
C THR A 65 -7.95 8.10 -2.54
N GLN A 66 -9.16 8.54 -2.19
CA GLN A 66 -10.17 7.66 -1.56
C GLN A 66 -10.45 6.38 -2.36
N GLN A 67 -10.62 6.47 -3.69
CA GLN A 67 -10.88 5.32 -4.54
C GLN A 67 -9.64 4.42 -4.68
N TYR A 68 -8.47 5.03 -4.87
CA TYR A 68 -7.21 4.30 -5.00
C TYR A 68 -6.84 3.58 -3.69
N ALA A 69 -7.14 4.20 -2.55
CA ALA A 69 -6.82 3.69 -1.22
C ALA A 69 -7.40 2.29 -1.00
N ALA A 70 -8.71 2.13 -1.18
CA ALA A 70 -9.38 0.84 -0.98
C ALA A 70 -8.86 -0.25 -1.94
N GLN A 71 -8.60 0.10 -3.21
CA GLN A 71 -8.06 -0.82 -4.20
C GLN A 71 -6.62 -1.25 -3.87
N CYS A 72 -5.84 -0.34 -3.30
CA CYS A 72 -4.43 -0.56 -3.04
C CYS A 72 -4.07 -0.92 -1.62
N GLY A 73 -5.06 -1.14 -0.75
CA GLY A 73 -4.81 -1.59 0.62
C GLY A 73 -4.40 -0.47 1.56
N TYR A 74 -4.96 0.73 1.37
CA TYR A 74 -4.76 1.90 2.22
C TYR A 74 -6.08 2.37 2.82
N SER A 75 -6.03 2.90 4.04
CA SER A 75 -7.11 3.69 4.63
C SER A 75 -6.54 4.96 5.24
N ILE A 76 -7.27 6.06 5.11
CA ILE A 76 -6.91 7.35 5.70
C ILE A 76 -8.06 7.75 6.60
N ASN A 77 -7.77 7.94 7.87
CA ASN A 77 -8.72 8.35 8.88
C ASN A 77 -8.27 9.67 9.50
N VAL A 78 -9.19 10.63 9.58
CA VAL A 78 -8.96 11.89 10.30
C VAL A 78 -9.61 11.76 11.66
N HIS A 79 -8.82 11.88 12.72
CA HIS A 79 -9.27 11.79 14.11
C HIS A 79 -9.28 13.20 14.75
N PRO A 80 -10.44 13.86 14.88
CA PRO A 80 -10.52 15.24 15.36
C PRO A 80 -10.02 15.44 16.80
N LEU A 81 -10.05 14.39 17.61
CA LEU A 81 -9.57 14.38 18.99
C LEU A 81 -8.77 13.09 19.20
N PRO A 82 -7.46 13.13 19.51
CA PRO A 82 -6.62 14.28 19.86
C PRO A 82 -6.16 15.19 18.70
N GLY A 83 -6.60 14.95 17.47
CA GLY A 83 -6.29 15.82 16.31
C GLY A 83 -5.13 15.31 15.48
N HIS A 84 -5.27 14.14 14.85
CA HIS A 84 -4.27 13.58 13.94
C HIS A 84 -4.92 12.99 12.68
N VAL A 85 -4.15 12.87 11.62
CA VAL A 85 -4.46 12.04 10.45
C VAL A 85 -3.70 10.73 10.55
N GLU A 86 -4.38 9.62 10.30
CA GLU A 86 -3.83 8.27 10.35
C GLU A 86 -3.94 7.61 8.97
N LEU A 87 -2.80 7.23 8.38
CA LEU A 87 -2.73 6.32 7.25
C LEU A 87 -2.48 4.91 7.79
N ARG A 88 -3.30 3.94 7.38
CA ARG A 88 -3.01 2.51 7.53
C ARG A 88 -2.74 1.90 6.17
N ALA A 89 -1.69 1.09 6.10
CA ALA A 89 -1.31 0.34 4.91
C ALA A 89 -1.30 -1.16 5.21
N SER A 90 -2.06 -1.94 4.45
CA SER A 90 -1.92 -3.40 4.45
C SER A 90 -0.46 -3.77 4.15
N TYR A 91 0.03 -4.86 4.75
CA TYR A 91 1.33 -5.42 4.40
C TYR A 91 1.38 -5.86 2.93
N PHE A 92 0.22 -6.10 2.31
CA PHE A 92 0.11 -6.39 0.89
C PHE A 92 -0.27 -5.17 0.04
N SER A 93 -0.11 -3.94 0.54
CA SER A 93 -0.49 -2.74 -0.23
C SER A 93 0.27 -2.63 -1.56
N CYS A 94 -0.30 -1.93 -2.54
CA CYS A 94 0.20 -1.92 -3.94
C CYS A 94 1.69 -1.61 -4.09
N GLN A 95 2.22 -0.65 -3.32
CA GLN A 95 3.62 -0.21 -3.40
C GLN A 95 4.51 -0.85 -2.32
N THR A 96 3.98 -1.74 -1.48
CA THR A 96 4.79 -2.43 -0.46
C THR A 96 5.75 -3.42 -1.14
N GLN A 97 7.02 -3.36 -0.75
CA GLN A 97 7.96 -4.42 -1.11
C GLN A 97 7.78 -5.55 -0.11
N ASN A 98 7.39 -6.72 -0.59
CA ASN A 98 7.22 -7.92 0.22
C ASN A 98 8.35 -8.90 -0.11
N LYS A 99 9.06 -9.34 0.93
CA LYS A 99 10.04 -10.42 0.85
C LYS A 99 9.54 -11.62 1.66
N ASP A 100 9.14 -12.66 0.94
CA ASP A 100 8.77 -13.98 1.48
C ASP A 100 7.64 -13.96 2.53
N ASP A 101 6.78 -12.94 2.54
CA ASP A 101 5.78 -12.69 3.59
C ASP A 101 6.38 -12.51 5.02
N GLU A 102 7.69 -12.29 5.13
CA GLU A 102 8.44 -12.17 6.39
C GLU A 102 8.91 -10.74 6.66
N MET A 103 9.17 -9.98 5.59
CA MET A 103 9.68 -8.62 5.68
C MET A 103 9.00 -7.73 4.64
N PHE A 104 8.45 -6.62 5.13
CA PHE A 104 7.68 -5.68 4.33
C PHE A 104 8.30 -4.29 4.44
N THR A 105 8.64 -3.69 3.31
CA THR A 105 9.21 -2.33 3.26
C THR A 105 8.21 -1.37 2.66
N PHE A 106 7.96 -0.28 3.39
CA PHE A 106 7.05 0.79 3.02
C PHE A 106 7.80 2.08 2.77
N ASN A 107 7.37 2.81 1.73
CA ASN A 107 7.87 4.12 1.38
C ASN A 107 6.69 5.04 1.07
N PHE A 108 6.65 6.19 1.72
CA PHE A 108 5.61 7.17 1.53
C PHE A 108 6.18 8.58 1.42
N ASN A 109 5.42 9.48 0.82
CA ASN A 109 5.56 10.91 1.00
C ASN A 109 4.39 11.42 1.83
N LEU A 110 4.68 12.29 2.78
CA LEU A 110 3.69 13.10 3.48
C LEU A 110 3.75 14.51 2.89
N ASN A 111 2.67 14.95 2.24
CA ASN A 111 2.54 16.28 1.69
C ASN A 111 1.65 17.11 2.62
N VAL A 112 2.18 18.26 3.07
CA VAL A 112 1.52 19.15 4.02
C VAL A 112 1.59 20.59 3.56
N THR A 113 0.66 21.42 4.00
CA THR A 113 0.64 22.85 3.67
C THR A 113 1.14 23.66 4.86
N GLN A 114 2.32 24.25 4.75
CA GLN A 114 2.91 25.12 5.78
C GLN A 114 3.11 26.53 5.21
N GLU A 115 2.57 27.54 5.90
CA GLU A 115 2.66 28.95 5.47
C GLU A 115 2.20 29.19 4.02
N GLY A 116 1.20 28.42 3.56
CA GLY A 116 0.66 28.50 2.19
C GLY A 116 1.56 27.87 1.12
N LYS A 117 2.59 27.12 1.51
CA LYS A 117 3.45 26.35 0.61
C LYS A 117 3.29 24.86 0.90
N GLU A 118 3.22 24.08 -0.17
CA GLU A 118 3.27 22.63 -0.08
C GLU A 118 4.71 22.18 0.23
N VAL A 119 4.83 21.33 1.24
CA VAL A 119 6.09 20.75 1.69
C VAL A 119 5.94 19.23 1.71
N THR A 120 6.83 18.55 1.00
CA THR A 120 6.89 17.09 0.94
C THR A 120 7.92 16.56 1.92
N TYR A 121 7.49 15.67 2.80
CA TYR A 121 8.33 14.93 3.73
C TYR A 121 8.45 13.47 3.32
N PRO A 122 9.64 13.00 2.90
CA PRO A 122 9.85 11.60 2.57
C PRO A 122 9.90 10.73 3.83
N LEU A 123 9.04 9.70 3.87
CA LEU A 123 8.94 8.69 4.92
C LEU A 123 9.39 7.34 4.34
N GLN A 124 10.70 7.13 4.27
CA GLN A 124 11.31 6.01 3.53
C GLN A 124 11.84 4.90 4.44
N ASP A 125 12.06 3.73 3.81
CA ASP A 125 12.74 2.55 4.34
C ASP A 125 12.16 2.06 5.68
N LYS A 126 10.83 2.12 5.82
CA LYS A 126 10.15 1.58 6.99
C LYS A 126 9.90 0.10 6.80
N THR A 127 10.60 -0.71 7.58
CA THR A 127 10.51 -2.16 7.51
C THR A 127 9.69 -2.71 8.68
N CYS A 128 8.80 -3.63 8.35
CA CYS A 128 8.00 -4.37 9.32
C CYS A 128 8.18 -5.87 9.11
N SER A 129 8.31 -6.60 10.22
CA SER A 129 8.27 -8.06 10.24
C SER A 129 7.11 -8.50 11.12
N PRO A 130 6.13 -9.26 10.58
CA PRO A 130 5.04 -9.79 11.39
C PRO A 130 5.57 -10.60 12.58
N SER A 131 4.95 -10.42 13.75
CA SER A 131 5.27 -11.17 14.97
C SER A 131 4.89 -12.65 14.87
N VAL A 132 3.89 -12.96 14.05
CA VAL A 132 3.33 -14.30 13.82
C VAL A 132 3.27 -14.55 12.32
N PRO A 133 3.67 -15.75 11.84
CA PRO A 133 3.54 -16.13 10.44
C PRO A 133 2.12 -15.97 9.92
N TRP A 134 2.01 -15.70 8.62
CA TRP A 134 0.71 -15.58 7.99
C TRP A 134 0.00 -16.93 7.85
N SER A 135 -1.28 -16.96 8.20
CA SER A 135 -2.12 -18.15 7.98
C SER A 135 -2.31 -18.42 6.49
N PRO A 136 -2.57 -19.67 6.07
CA PRO A 136 -2.83 -19.99 4.67
C PRO A 136 -3.97 -19.19 4.05
N ARG A 137 -4.94 -18.76 4.86
CA ARG A 137 -5.99 -17.83 4.47
C ARG A 137 -6.23 -16.84 5.61
N GLU A 138 -6.23 -15.56 5.29
CA GLU A 138 -6.53 -14.47 6.22
C GLU A 138 -7.57 -13.53 5.63
N VAL A 139 -8.38 -12.95 6.51
CA VAL A 139 -9.35 -11.92 6.18
C VAL A 139 -9.06 -10.72 7.07
N THR A 140 -8.95 -9.55 6.49
CA THR A 140 -8.73 -8.28 7.19
C THR A 140 -9.83 -7.32 6.78
N CYS A 141 -10.56 -6.80 7.77
CA CYS A 141 -11.55 -5.76 7.56
C CYS A 141 -10.93 -4.42 7.96
N GLU A 142 -10.70 -3.57 6.98
CA GLU A 142 -10.29 -2.19 7.19
C GLU A 142 -11.53 -1.29 7.12
N THR A 143 -11.39 0.01 7.42
CA THR A 143 -12.47 1.00 7.45
C THR A 143 -13.15 1.25 6.10
N ASN A 144 -12.45 1.05 4.98
CA ASN A 144 -12.94 1.33 3.63
C ASN A 144 -12.91 0.12 2.67
N TYR A 145 -12.40 -1.04 3.09
CA TYR A 145 -12.40 -2.27 2.28
C TYR A 145 -12.26 -3.53 3.14
N MET A 146 -12.63 -4.66 2.56
CA MET A 146 -12.23 -5.99 3.02
C MET A 146 -11.06 -6.49 2.17
N GLU A 147 -10.11 -7.16 2.81
CA GLU A 147 -8.99 -7.83 2.17
C GLU A 147 -9.01 -9.32 2.51
N VAL A 148 -8.92 -10.16 1.49
CA VAL A 148 -8.76 -11.61 1.65
C VAL A 148 -7.43 -12.00 1.04
N SER A 149 -6.57 -12.61 1.85
CA SER A 149 -5.25 -13.07 1.46
C SER A 149 -5.21 -14.59 1.54
N VAL A 150 -4.92 -15.25 0.42
CA VAL A 150 -4.84 -16.71 0.33
C VAL A 150 -3.45 -17.09 -0.16
N ARG A 151 -2.79 -18.02 0.54
CA ARG A 151 -1.55 -18.63 0.09
C ARG A 151 -1.80 -19.30 -1.26
N SER A 152 -1.06 -18.87 -2.26
CA SER A 152 -1.10 -19.46 -3.59
C SER A 152 -0.23 -20.71 -3.60
N GLU A 153 -0.79 -21.84 -4.03
CA GLU A 153 0.00 -23.03 -4.41
C GLU A 153 0.47 -22.96 -5.87
N VAL A 154 0.17 -21.86 -6.58
CA VAL A 154 0.57 -21.67 -7.97
C VAL A 154 2.07 -21.34 -8.02
N THR A 155 2.90 -22.38 -7.99
CA THR A 155 4.33 -22.28 -8.29
C THR A 155 4.48 -22.06 -9.80
N CYS A 156 4.50 -20.81 -10.27
CA CYS A 156 5.02 -20.55 -11.61
C CYS A 156 6.49 -20.98 -11.60
N PRO A 157 6.95 -21.94 -12.43
CA PRO A 157 8.35 -22.26 -12.51
C PRO A 157 9.05 -21.06 -13.13
N SER A 158 9.67 -20.23 -12.29
CA SER A 158 10.64 -19.23 -12.77
C SER A 158 11.80 -20.01 -13.40
N GLY A 159 11.78 -20.08 -14.73
CA GLY A 159 12.90 -20.58 -15.50
C GLY A 159 14.14 -19.78 -15.15
N THR A 160 15.05 -20.42 -14.43
CA THR A 160 16.49 -20.14 -14.35
C THR A 160 16.98 -18.69 -14.31
N LYS A 161 17.68 -18.41 -13.20
CA LYS A 161 18.65 -17.33 -12.95
C LYS A 161 18.04 -15.97 -12.58
N LYS A 162 18.16 -15.69 -11.28
CA LYS A 162 18.72 -14.46 -10.70
C LYS A 162 19.17 -13.48 -11.78
N ASP A 163 18.28 -12.56 -12.14
CA ASP A 163 18.54 -11.15 -12.46
C ASP A 163 17.22 -10.52 -12.90
N ASP A 164 16.92 -9.35 -12.31
CA ASP A 164 15.92 -8.37 -12.75
C ASP A 164 14.43 -8.60 -12.38
N TRP A 165 14.16 -8.59 -11.08
CA TRP A 165 12.82 -8.59 -10.47
C TRP A 165 11.99 -7.33 -10.80
N ASN A 166 12.66 -6.22 -11.13
CA ASN A 166 12.01 -4.93 -11.46
C ASN A 166 11.30 -4.96 -12.83
N SER A 167 11.65 -5.94 -13.66
CA SER A 167 11.04 -6.14 -14.99
C SER A 167 9.71 -6.89 -14.95
N LEU A 168 9.28 -7.42 -13.80
CA LEU A 168 8.10 -8.29 -13.67
C LEU A 168 6.82 -7.59 -13.17
N LYS A 169 6.91 -6.38 -12.60
CA LYS A 169 5.73 -5.60 -12.21
C LYS A 169 4.77 -5.30 -13.38
N PRO A 170 5.24 -4.98 -14.60
CA PRO A 170 4.36 -4.86 -15.77
C PRO A 170 3.88 -6.23 -16.28
N ALA A 171 4.68 -7.29 -16.12
CA ALA A 171 4.40 -8.61 -16.67
C ALA A 171 3.23 -9.32 -15.98
N HIS A 172 3.04 -9.13 -14.66
CA HIS A 172 1.91 -9.72 -13.92
C HIS A 172 0.54 -9.12 -14.27
N ARG A 173 0.48 -7.91 -14.87
CA ARG A 173 -0.76 -7.42 -15.49
C ARG A 173 -1.15 -8.25 -16.72
N SER A 174 -0.20 -8.89 -17.41
CA SER A 174 -0.46 -9.68 -18.62
C SER A 174 -0.82 -11.15 -18.35
N THR A 175 -0.32 -11.76 -17.26
CA THR A 175 -0.54 -13.19 -16.96
C THR A 175 -1.91 -13.48 -16.34
N THR A 176 -2.66 -12.44 -15.95
CA THR A 176 -4.02 -12.57 -15.35
C THR A 176 -5.14 -12.41 -16.38
N SER A 177 -4.83 -12.31 -17.67
CA SER A 177 -5.82 -12.10 -18.74
C SER A 177 -6.87 -13.21 -18.83
N ASP A 178 -6.52 -14.43 -18.42
CA ASP A 178 -7.40 -15.61 -18.48
C ASP A 178 -8.11 -15.89 -17.15
N TRP A 179 -7.92 -15.05 -16.13
CA TRP A 179 -8.51 -15.26 -14.81
C TRP A 179 -9.92 -14.67 -14.77
N GLN A 180 -10.84 -15.46 -14.22
CA GLN A 180 -12.21 -15.05 -14.01
C GLN A 180 -12.54 -15.06 -12.52
N VAL A 181 -13.33 -14.09 -12.10
CA VAL A 181 -13.90 -14.03 -10.76
C VAL A 181 -15.38 -14.28 -10.84
N MET A 182 -15.90 -14.97 -9.84
CA MET A 182 -17.31 -15.28 -9.74
C MET A 182 -17.81 -14.89 -8.36
N PHE A 183 -18.75 -13.96 -8.33
CA PHE A 183 -19.36 -13.50 -7.10
C PHE A 183 -20.57 -14.37 -6.75
N GLN A 184 -20.76 -14.61 -5.47
CA GLN A 184 -21.90 -15.33 -4.93
C GLN A 184 -22.63 -14.41 -3.95
N THR A 185 -23.92 -14.23 -4.22
CA THR A 185 -24.87 -13.56 -3.32
C THR A 185 -25.71 -14.60 -2.59
N ASP A 186 -26.51 -14.19 -1.61
CA ASP A 186 -27.31 -15.12 -0.79
C ASP A 186 -28.21 -16.07 -1.61
N ASP A 187 -28.74 -15.58 -2.75
CA ASP A 187 -29.72 -16.32 -3.55
C ASP A 187 -29.21 -16.76 -4.94
N GLU A 188 -28.06 -16.25 -5.40
CA GLU A 188 -27.60 -16.51 -6.78
C GLU A 188 -26.07 -16.45 -6.93
N GLN A 189 -25.56 -17.40 -7.73
CA GLN A 189 -24.20 -17.40 -8.25
C GLN A 189 -24.16 -16.58 -9.54
N LEU A 190 -23.49 -15.44 -9.51
CA LEU A 190 -23.41 -14.56 -10.68
C LEU A 190 -22.50 -15.16 -11.75
N PRO A 191 -22.72 -14.85 -13.04
CA PRO A 191 -21.84 -15.29 -14.10
C PRO A 191 -20.39 -14.84 -13.86
N PRO A 192 -19.39 -15.67 -14.20
CA PRO A 192 -18.00 -15.28 -14.06
C PRO A 192 -17.68 -14.08 -14.96
N ILE A 193 -16.94 -13.11 -14.41
CA ILE A 193 -16.45 -11.94 -15.15
C ILE A 193 -14.91 -11.95 -15.17
N ASN A 194 -14.32 -11.28 -16.16
CA ASN A 194 -12.87 -11.15 -16.24
C ASN A 194 -12.34 -10.22 -15.14
N ILE A 195 -11.13 -10.48 -14.65
CA ILE A 195 -10.49 -9.62 -13.64
C ILE A 195 -10.38 -8.16 -14.10
N SER A 196 -10.18 -7.91 -15.41
CA SER A 196 -10.13 -6.54 -15.94
C SER A 196 -11.46 -5.80 -15.76
N ASP A 197 -12.59 -6.49 -15.91
CA ASP A 197 -13.91 -5.91 -15.72
C ASP A 197 -14.25 -5.76 -14.24
N ALA A 198 -13.86 -6.73 -13.41
CA ALA A 198 -13.96 -6.61 -11.95
C ALA A 198 -13.16 -5.41 -11.42
N ARG A 199 -11.97 -5.14 -11.97
CA ARG A 199 -11.18 -3.95 -11.64
C ARG A 199 -11.87 -2.65 -12.02
N LYS A 200 -12.59 -2.60 -13.15
CA LYS A 200 -13.40 -1.43 -13.52
C LYS A 200 -14.56 -1.20 -12.55
N GLN A 201 -15.08 -2.26 -11.94
CA GLN A 201 -16.11 -2.19 -10.90
C GLN A 201 -15.55 -1.79 -9.52
N GLY A 202 -14.21 -1.78 -9.36
CA GLY A 202 -13.54 -1.29 -8.16
C GLY A 202 -12.93 -2.39 -7.29
N TYR A 203 -13.09 -3.65 -7.66
CA TYR A 203 -12.40 -4.77 -7.02
C TYR A 203 -10.90 -4.77 -7.34
N ALA A 204 -10.08 -5.16 -6.38
CA ALA A 204 -8.65 -5.32 -6.63
C ALA A 204 -8.20 -6.77 -6.45
N PHE A 205 -7.28 -7.18 -7.32
CA PHE A 205 -6.65 -8.49 -7.31
C PHE A 205 -5.16 -8.26 -7.49
N LEU A 206 -4.39 -8.70 -6.49
CA LEU A 206 -2.94 -8.61 -6.45
C LEU A 206 -2.38 -10.02 -6.25
N LEU A 207 -1.46 -10.41 -7.11
CA LEU A 207 -0.66 -11.62 -6.95
C LEU A 207 0.71 -11.19 -6.42
N THR A 208 1.08 -11.68 -5.25
CA THR A 208 2.43 -11.57 -4.69
C THR A 208 3.21 -12.87 -4.96
N GLU A 209 4.47 -12.95 -4.55
CA GLU A 209 5.29 -14.16 -4.69
C GLU A 209 4.65 -15.41 -4.06
N GLY A 210 3.88 -15.25 -2.97
CA GLY A 210 3.29 -16.36 -2.23
C GLY A 210 1.77 -16.33 -2.10
N ARG A 211 1.10 -15.25 -2.48
CA ARG A 211 -0.31 -15.02 -2.12
C ARG A 211 -1.14 -14.38 -3.23
N LEU A 212 -2.39 -14.82 -3.33
CA LEU A 212 -3.45 -14.10 -4.00
C LEU A 212 -4.16 -13.22 -2.98
N VAL A 213 -4.17 -11.91 -3.23
CA VAL A 213 -4.85 -10.91 -2.41
C VAL A 213 -6.01 -10.33 -3.21
N PHE A 214 -7.19 -10.35 -2.61
CA PHE A 214 -8.40 -9.74 -3.14
C PHE A 214 -8.85 -8.62 -2.22
N ARG A 215 -9.32 -7.53 -2.80
CA ARG A 215 -9.97 -6.44 -2.06
C ARG A 215 -11.31 -6.08 -2.65
N ALA A 216 -12.27 -5.89 -1.76
CA ALA A 216 -13.56 -5.32 -2.06
C ALA A 216 -13.72 -4.04 -1.22
N PRO A 217 -13.78 -2.86 -1.84
CA PRO A 217 -14.29 -1.67 -1.16
C PRO A 217 -15.68 -1.95 -0.60
N TYR A 218 -16.09 -1.27 0.47
CA TYR A 218 -17.47 -1.42 0.96
C TYR A 218 -18.49 -0.76 0.03
N GLY A 219 -19.74 -1.23 0.08
CA GLY A 219 -20.85 -0.76 -0.74
C GLY A 219 -20.83 -1.27 -2.18
N GLN A 220 -20.14 -2.39 -2.43
CA GLN A 220 -20.15 -3.03 -3.75
C GLN A 220 -21.52 -3.68 -4.04
N PRO A 221 -21.96 -3.72 -5.32
CA PRO A 221 -23.29 -4.22 -5.64
C PRO A 221 -23.49 -5.71 -5.34
N GLU A 222 -22.41 -6.49 -5.30
CA GLU A 222 -22.42 -7.91 -4.96
C GLU A 222 -22.27 -8.20 -3.46
N SER A 223 -22.20 -7.16 -2.62
CA SER A 223 -22.22 -7.31 -1.16
C SER A 223 -23.63 -7.14 -0.59
N PHE A 224 -23.88 -7.77 0.55
CA PHE A 224 -25.15 -7.69 1.26
C PHE A 224 -24.91 -7.52 2.76
N SER A 225 -25.83 -6.84 3.44
CA SER A 225 -25.75 -6.66 4.89
C SER A 225 -26.39 -7.85 5.60
N THR A 226 -25.63 -8.48 6.49
CA THR A 226 -26.09 -9.58 7.34
C THR A 226 -25.81 -9.26 8.81
N GLU A 227 -26.55 -9.87 9.74
CA GLU A 227 -26.28 -9.71 11.17
C GLU A 227 -25.50 -10.92 11.70
N VAL A 228 -24.33 -10.65 12.29
CA VAL A 228 -23.55 -11.65 13.02
C VAL A 228 -23.53 -11.24 14.49
N ASN A 229 -24.18 -12.05 15.34
CA ASN A 229 -24.31 -11.76 16.79
C ASN A 229 -24.91 -10.37 17.10
N GLY A 230 -25.85 -9.90 16.29
CA GLY A 230 -26.52 -8.59 16.47
C GLY A 230 -25.69 -7.38 16.03
N VAL A 231 -24.57 -7.59 15.34
CA VAL A 231 -23.78 -6.54 14.69
C VAL A 231 -24.02 -6.62 13.18
N PRO A 232 -24.42 -5.51 12.52
CA PRO A 232 -24.54 -5.49 11.07
C PRO A 232 -23.15 -5.56 10.42
N VAL A 233 -22.97 -6.53 9.53
CA VAL A 233 -21.72 -6.80 8.81
C VAL A 233 -22.03 -6.82 7.32
N GLU A 234 -21.23 -6.12 6.52
CA GLU A 234 -21.26 -6.29 5.08
C GLU A 234 -20.55 -7.59 4.72
N SER A 235 -21.27 -8.51 4.07
CA SER A 235 -20.76 -9.79 3.61
C SER A 235 -20.70 -9.78 2.09
N SER A 236 -19.60 -10.31 1.56
CA SER A 236 -19.47 -10.60 0.13
C SER A 236 -18.79 -11.96 -0.02
N THR A 237 -19.43 -12.90 -0.70
CA THR A 237 -18.80 -14.19 -1.01
C THR A 237 -18.19 -14.11 -2.40
N CYS A 238 -16.86 -14.10 -2.47
CA CYS A 238 -16.12 -14.12 -3.72
C CYS A 238 -15.46 -15.50 -3.89
N ASN A 239 -15.90 -16.24 -4.92
CA ASN A 239 -15.29 -17.50 -5.31
C ASN A 239 -14.40 -17.25 -6.54
N TYR A 240 -13.11 -17.51 -6.42
CA TYR A 240 -12.20 -17.40 -7.57
C TYR A 240 -12.31 -18.68 -8.40
N ILE A 241 -12.65 -18.54 -9.68
CA ILE A 241 -12.52 -19.63 -10.64
C ILE A 241 -11.23 -19.41 -11.42
N LEU A 242 -10.20 -20.16 -11.03
CA LEU A 242 -9.02 -20.30 -11.87
C LEU A 242 -9.39 -21.23 -13.04
N GLN A 243 -9.82 -20.66 -14.17
CA GLN A 243 -9.78 -21.39 -15.43
C GLN A 243 -8.32 -21.48 -15.86
N THR A 244 -7.60 -22.47 -15.34
CA THR A 244 -6.31 -22.84 -15.90
C THR A 244 -6.55 -23.43 -17.29
N LYS A 245 -6.51 -22.62 -18.35
CA LYS A 245 -5.87 -23.10 -19.58
C LYS A 245 -4.38 -23.17 -19.26
N LEU A 246 -3.97 -24.23 -18.57
CA LEU A 246 -2.55 -24.60 -18.42
C LEU A 246 -2.02 -25.00 -19.81
N GLY A 247 -1.80 -24.01 -20.65
CA GLY A 247 -0.71 -24.01 -21.59
C GLY A 247 0.30 -23.02 -21.05
N CYS A 248 1.15 -23.46 -20.11
CA CYS A 248 2.40 -22.75 -19.88
C CYS A 248 3.05 -22.54 -21.25
N PRO A 249 3.47 -21.31 -21.63
CA PRO A 249 4.18 -21.13 -22.87
C PRO A 249 5.44 -22.00 -22.81
N HIS A 250 5.44 -23.07 -23.60
CA HIS A 250 6.65 -23.82 -23.89
C HIS A 250 7.57 -22.84 -24.63
N GLY A 251 8.62 -22.38 -23.94
CA GLY A 251 9.83 -21.95 -24.61
C GLY A 251 10.51 -23.12 -25.31
#